data_AF-A0A256ZI83-F1
#
_entry.id   AF-A0A256ZI83-F1
#
_cell.length_a   1.000
_cell.length_b   1.000
_cell.length_c   1.000
_cell.angle_alpha   90.00
_cell.angle_beta   90.00
_cell.angle_gamma   90.00
#
_symmetry.space_group_name_H-M   'P 1'
#
loop_
_entity.id
_entity.type
_entity.pdbx_description
1 polymer ?
#
loop_
_entity_poly.entity_id
_entity_poly.type
_entity_poly.pdbx_seq_one_letter_code
_entity_poly.pdbx_strand_id
1 'polypeptide(L)'
;MSQSLVDALKNRSTKVIANMLHGFAEEYRYDIIDSIARSMSVEEFIEALERALREARGLIEDRKKRNEPAPALPSAEDIREAVGFFEKFSRSYAAALAALALSSYVPIKERE
;
A
#
# COMPACT_ATOMS: atom_id res chain seq x y z
N MET A 1 -7.13 -23.77 8.45
CA MET A 1 -5.84 -23.60 7.75
C MET A 1 -5.23 -22.29 8.22
N SER A 2 -3.98 -22.28 8.67
CA SER A 2 -3.31 -21.03 9.06
C SER A 2 -2.94 -20.24 7.81
N GLN A 3 -3.58 -19.09 7.59
CA GLN A 3 -3.21 -18.19 6.49
C GLN A 3 -1.74 -17.77 6.62
N SER A 4 -0.97 -17.87 5.54
CA SER A 4 0.46 -17.55 5.48
C SER A 4 0.72 -16.09 5.10
N LEU A 5 1.96 -15.61 5.28
CA LEU A 5 2.38 -14.28 4.81
C LEU A 5 2.24 -14.16 3.28
N VAL A 6 2.52 -15.23 2.53
CA VAL A 6 2.36 -15.25 1.08
C VAL A 6 0.90 -15.07 0.69
N ASP A 7 -0.04 -15.69 1.42
CA ASP A 7 -1.48 -15.51 1.18
C ASP A 7 -1.91 -14.07 1.48
N ALA A 8 -1.37 -13.47 2.55
CA ALA A 8 -1.60 -12.06 2.89
C ALA A 8 -1.07 -11.10 1.81
N LEU A 9 0.07 -11.39 1.19
CA LEU A 9 0.62 -10.58 0.08
C LEU A 9 -0.16 -10.75 -1.23
N LYS A 10 -0.77 -11.92 -1.44
CA LYS A 10 -1.63 -12.19 -2.61
C LYS A 10 -3.03 -11.61 -2.46
N ASN A 11 -3.45 -11.27 -1.24
CA ASN A 11 -4.74 -10.66 -0.95
C ASN A 11 -4.93 -9.35 -1.74
N ARG A 12 -6.18 -9.10 -2.16
CA ARG A 12 -6.56 -7.96 -2.99
C ARG A 12 -6.24 -6.62 -2.30
N SER A 13 -6.58 -6.48 -1.03
CA SER A 13 -6.35 -5.28 -0.22
C SER A 13 -4.87 -4.93 -0.16
N THR A 14 -4.01 -5.93 0.08
CA THR A 14 -2.55 -5.75 0.04
C THR A 14 -2.08 -5.25 -1.32
N LYS A 15 -2.60 -5.80 -2.42
CA LYS A 15 -2.24 -5.35 -3.78
C LYS A 15 -2.71 -3.92 -4.06
N VAL A 16 -3.89 -3.53 -3.60
CA VAL A 16 -4.40 -2.15 -3.73
C VAL A 16 -3.48 -1.17 -3.03
N ILE A 17 -3.11 -1.46 -1.79
CA ILE A 17 -2.18 -0.61 -1.02
C ILE A 17 -0.80 -0.59 -1.68
N ALA A 18 -0.28 -1.75 -2.10
CA ALA A 18 1.01 -1.81 -2.79
C ALA A 18 1.03 -0.97 -4.07
N ASN A 19 -0.06 -0.96 -4.85
CA ASN A 19 -0.16 -0.13 -6.04
C ASN A 19 -0.26 1.36 -5.74
N MET A 20 -1.00 1.74 -4.70
CA MET A 20 -0.98 3.12 -4.21
C MET A 20 0.44 3.55 -3.85
N LEU A 21 1.15 2.70 -3.12
CA LEU A 21 2.55 2.94 -2.74
C LEU A 21 3.49 2.95 -3.95
N HIS A 22 3.24 2.11 -4.96
CA HIS A 22 4.00 2.10 -6.21
C HIS A 22 3.92 3.45 -6.94
N GLY A 23 2.76 4.11 -6.91
CA GLY A 23 2.61 5.45 -7.47
C GLY A 23 3.58 6.47 -6.87
N PHE A 24 3.97 6.32 -5.60
CA PHE A 24 5.03 7.14 -5.00
C PHE A 24 6.42 6.75 -5.47
N ALA A 25 6.69 5.46 -5.66
CA ALA A 25 7.96 4.98 -6.19
C ALA A 25 8.23 5.55 -7.60
N GLU A 26 7.20 5.62 -8.44
CA GLU A 26 7.28 6.19 -9.79
C GLU A 26 7.63 7.70 -9.78
N GLU A 27 7.30 8.41 -8.70
CA GLU A 27 7.66 9.82 -8.49
C GLU A 27 8.90 9.98 -7.59
N TYR A 28 9.65 8.92 -7.33
CA TYR A 28 10.84 8.89 -6.47
C TYR A 28 10.59 9.30 -5.00
N ARG A 29 9.36 9.16 -4.53
CA ARG A 29 8.93 9.49 -3.15
C ARG A 29 9.06 8.29 -2.22
N TYR A 30 10.30 7.83 -2.04
CA TYR A 30 10.60 6.61 -1.28
C TYR A 30 10.40 6.77 0.23
N ASP A 31 10.38 8.00 0.76
CA ASP A 31 10.19 8.27 2.18
C ASP A 31 8.85 7.74 2.72
N ILE A 32 7.81 7.71 1.87
CA ILE A 32 6.51 7.13 2.20
C ILE A 32 6.58 5.61 2.30
N ILE A 33 7.31 4.97 1.38
CA ILE A 33 7.48 3.52 1.36
C ILE A 33 8.37 3.07 2.53
N ASP A 34 9.42 3.83 2.82
CA ASP A 34 10.30 3.62 3.97
C ASP A 34 9.54 3.74 5.29
N SER A 35 8.61 4.70 5.40
CA SER A 35 7.77 4.88 6.59
C SER A 35 6.93 3.63 6.88
N ILE A 36 6.40 2.99 5.83
CA ILE A 36 5.65 1.73 5.95
C ILE A 36 6.60 0.59 6.34
N ALA A 37 7.73 0.46 5.65
CA ALA A 37 8.68 -0.64 5.87
C ALA A 37 9.26 -0.67 7.28
N ARG A 38 9.38 0.51 7.91
CA ARG A 38 9.99 0.70 9.23
C ARG A 38 9.00 0.64 10.39
N SER A 39 7.70 0.47 10.14
CA SER A 39 6.70 0.37 11.20
C SER A 39 6.98 -0.82 12.13
N MET A 40 7.11 -0.54 13.41
CA MET A 40 7.40 -1.49 14.47
C MET A 40 6.14 -1.83 15.30
N SER A 41 5.15 -0.95 15.31
CA SER A 41 3.86 -1.15 15.98
C SER A 41 2.67 -0.98 15.02
N VAL A 42 1.49 -1.41 15.48
CA VAL A 42 0.23 -1.25 14.72
C VAL A 42 -0.08 0.23 14.53
N GLU A 43 0.14 1.05 15.56
CA GLU A 43 -0.05 2.49 15.54
C GLU A 43 0.88 3.15 14.51
N GLU A 44 2.17 2.83 14.53
CA GLU A 44 3.13 3.34 13.54
C GLU A 44 2.76 2.93 12.11
N PHE A 45 2.24 1.71 11.94
CA PHE A 45 1.78 1.22 10.63
C PHE A 45 0.54 1.96 10.14
N ILE A 46 -0.42 2.22 11.03
CA ILE A 46 -1.63 3.01 10.73
C ILE A 46 -1.24 4.44 10.37
N GLU A 47 -0.39 5.10 11.16
CA GLU A 47 0.07 6.46 10.90
C GLU A 47 0.77 6.56 9.54
N ALA A 48 1.62 5.58 9.20
CA ALA A 48 2.29 5.52 7.90
C ALA A 48 1.28 5.32 6.75
N LEU A 49 0.26 4.47 6.92
CA LEU A 49 -0.81 4.29 5.93
C LEU A 49 -1.67 5.54 5.76
N GLU A 50 -2.03 6.22 6.85
CA GLU A 50 -2.80 7.47 6.80
C GLU A 50 -2.03 8.58 6.11
N ARG A 51 -0.71 8.67 6.37
CA ARG A 51 0.18 9.58 5.64
C ARG A 51 0.18 9.26 4.15
N ALA A 52 0.40 7.99 3.78
CA ALA A 52 0.38 7.56 2.39
C ALA A 52 -0.96 7.88 1.70
N LEU A 53 -2.09 7.60 2.35
CA LEU A 53 -3.43 7.93 1.86
C LEU A 53 -3.63 9.42 1.59
N ARG A 54 -3.16 10.27 2.50
CA ARG A 54 -3.27 11.73 2.37
C ARG A 54 -2.48 12.22 1.17
N GLU A 55 -1.25 11.74 1.02
CA GLU A 55 -0.35 12.14 -0.05
C GLU A 55 -0.76 11.57 -1.42
N ALA A 56 -1.43 10.41 -1.44
CA ALA A 56 -1.90 9.76 -2.66
C ALA A 56 -2.99 10.58 -3.34
N ARG A 57 -3.79 11.33 -2.58
CA ARG A 57 -4.81 12.25 -3.14
C ARG A 57 -4.16 13.33 -4.01
N GLY A 58 -3.08 13.94 -3.54
CA GLY A 58 -2.32 14.92 -4.31
C GLY A 58 -1.70 14.31 -5.57
N LEU A 59 -1.11 13.11 -5.43
CA LEU A 59 -0.57 12.35 -6.57
C LEU A 59 -1.63 12.09 -7.66
N ILE A 60 -2.83 11.67 -7.25
CA ILE A 60 -3.95 11.40 -8.15
C ILE A 60 -4.39 12.67 -8.88
N GLU A 61 -4.50 13.80 -8.17
CA GLU A 61 -4.85 15.08 -8.78
C GLU A 61 -3.81 15.52 -9.81
N ASP A 62 -2.52 15.37 -9.49
CA ASP A 62 -1.44 15.77 -10.39
C ASP A 62 -1.37 14.87 -11.63
N ARG A 63 -1.51 13.55 -11.47
CA ARG A 63 -1.58 12.62 -12.62
C ARG A 63 -2.79 12.87 -13.50
N LYS A 64 -3.94 13.19 -12.92
CA LYS A 64 -5.14 13.60 -13.68
C LYS A 64 -4.86 14.85 -14.54
N LYS A 65 -4.17 15.86 -14.00
CA LYS A 65 -3.78 17.05 -14.79
C LYS A 65 -2.84 16.71 -15.96
N ARG A 66 -2.00 15.68 -15.79
CA ARG A 66 -1.05 15.19 -16.80
C ARG A 66 -1.64 14.13 -17.76
N ASN A 67 -2.92 13.74 -17.63
CA ASN A 67 -3.53 12.61 -18.34
C ASN A 67 -2.78 11.28 -18.16
N GLU A 68 -2.22 11.06 -16.98
CA GLU A 68 -1.49 9.84 -16.62
C GLU A 68 -2.38 8.90 -15.77
N PRO A 69 -2.11 7.58 -15.81
CA PRO A 69 -2.83 6.62 -14.98
C PRO A 69 -2.57 6.89 -13.49
N ALA A 70 -3.65 7.18 -12.76
CA ALA A 70 -3.60 7.42 -11.33
C ALA A 70 -3.75 6.11 -10.53
N PRO A 71 -3.06 5.95 -9.39
CA PRO A 71 -3.27 4.80 -8.52
C PRO A 71 -4.68 4.80 -7.92
N ALA A 72 -5.22 3.60 -7.69
CA ALA A 72 -6.46 3.44 -6.94
C ALA A 72 -6.23 3.71 -5.45
N LEU A 73 -7.18 4.38 -4.80
CA LEU A 73 -7.16 4.53 -3.34
C LEU A 73 -7.75 3.28 -2.67
N PRO A 74 -7.10 2.74 -1.63
CA PRO A 74 -7.66 1.68 -0.82
C PRO A 74 -8.90 2.16 -0.07
N SER A 75 -9.89 1.27 0.04
CA SER A 75 -11.08 1.47 0.86
C SER A 75 -10.78 1.24 2.34
N ALA A 76 -11.73 1.60 3.22
CA ALA A 76 -11.60 1.34 4.65
C ALA A 76 -11.49 -0.16 4.98
N GLU A 77 -12.10 -1.03 4.15
CA GLU A 77 -11.96 -2.48 4.27
C GLU A 77 -10.54 -2.94 3.89
N ASP A 78 -9.98 -2.39 2.80
CA ASP A 78 -8.62 -2.73 2.39
C ASP A 78 -7.60 -2.36 3.48
N ILE A 79 -7.76 -1.19 4.12
CA ILE A 79 -6.93 -0.75 5.24
C ILE A 79 -7.11 -1.68 6.45
N ARG A 80 -8.35 -2.02 6.81
CA ARG A 80 -8.63 -2.91 7.94
C ARG A 80 -7.99 -4.29 7.75
N GLU A 81 -8.08 -4.85 6.55
CA GLU A 81 -7.42 -6.13 6.22
C GLU A 81 -5.90 -6.03 6.35
N ALA A 82 -5.29 -4.97 5.82
CA ALA A 82 -3.86 -4.76 5.92
C ALA A 82 -3.37 -4.59 7.36
N VAL A 83 -4.13 -3.88 8.19
CA VAL A 83 -3.85 -3.79 9.64
C VAL A 83 -3.94 -5.16 10.29
N GLY A 84 -4.96 -5.97 9.97
CA GLY A 84 -5.05 -7.35 10.48
C GLY A 84 -3.89 -8.25 10.03
N PHE A 85 -3.36 -8.04 8.82
CA PHE A 85 -2.14 -8.73 8.39
C PHE A 85 -0.90 -8.24 9.14
N PHE A 86 -0.80 -6.94 9.41
CA PHE A 86 0.27 -6.40 10.24
C PHE A 86 0.18 -6.93 11.67
N GLU A 87 -0.98 -6.96 12.31
CA GLU A 87 -1.13 -7.54 13.65
C GLU A 87 -0.63 -9.00 13.71
N LYS A 88 -0.88 -9.76 12.63
CA LYS A 88 -0.53 -11.17 12.55
C LYS A 88 0.94 -11.45 12.20
N PHE A 89 1.53 -10.68 11.30
CA PHE A 89 2.86 -10.93 10.74
C PHE A 89 3.89 -9.83 11.04
N SER A 90 3.42 -8.74 11.67
CA SER A 90 4.18 -7.59 12.13
C SER A 90 5.06 -7.00 11.03
N ARG A 91 6.29 -6.61 11.39
CA ARG A 91 7.31 -6.06 10.49
C ARG A 91 7.53 -6.87 9.20
N SER A 92 7.29 -8.19 9.22
CA SER A 92 7.48 -9.02 8.02
C SER A 92 6.46 -8.69 6.94
N TYR A 93 5.22 -8.35 7.33
CA TYR A 93 4.20 -7.88 6.39
C TYR A 93 4.51 -6.49 5.89
N ALA A 94 4.88 -5.55 6.76
CA ALA A 94 5.25 -4.20 6.37
C ALA A 94 6.43 -4.17 5.38
N ALA A 95 7.52 -4.89 5.68
CA ALA A 95 8.68 -4.98 4.78
C ALA A 95 8.32 -5.63 3.44
N ALA A 96 7.49 -6.69 3.46
CA ALA A 96 7.07 -7.36 2.23
C ALA A 96 6.08 -6.52 1.41
N LEU A 97 5.21 -5.73 2.04
CA LEU A 97 4.32 -4.76 1.38
C LEU A 97 5.13 -3.66 0.70
N ALA A 98 6.14 -3.12 1.36
CA ALA A 98 7.05 -2.13 0.79
C ALA A 98 7.85 -2.71 -0.38
N ALA A 99 8.39 -3.92 -0.24
CA ALA A 99 9.07 -4.63 -1.32
C ALA A 99 8.12 -4.88 -2.52
N LEU A 100 6.87 -5.26 -2.24
CA LEU A 100 5.86 -5.45 -3.29
C LEU A 100 5.62 -4.15 -4.06
N ALA A 101 5.45 -3.03 -3.35
CA ALA A 101 5.28 -1.70 -3.94
C ALA A 101 6.47 -1.27 -4.81
N LEU A 102 7.69 -1.66 -4.46
CA LEU A 102 8.88 -1.36 -5.26
C LEU A 102 9.03 -2.28 -6.49
N SER A 103 8.49 -3.51 -6.41
CA SER A 103 8.77 -4.55 -7.40
C SER A 103 7.87 -4.54 -8.64
N SER A 104 6.61 -4.11 -8.55
CA SER A 104 5.69 -4.14 -9.71
C SER A 104 4.40 -3.33 -9.51
N TYR A 105 4.02 -2.55 -10.54
CA TYR A 105 2.63 -2.14 -10.76
C TYR A 105 1.78 -3.38 -11.04
N VAL A 106 0.82 -3.70 -10.18
CA VAL A 106 -0.18 -4.75 -10.45
C VAL A 106 -1.40 -4.05 -11.05
N PRO A 107 -1.73 -4.19 -12.35
CA PRO A 107 -2.97 -3.62 -12.86
C PRO A 107 -4.16 -4.21 -12.09
N ILE A 108 -4.84 -3.39 -11.29
CA ILE A 108 -6.10 -3.79 -10.67
C ILE A 108 -7.16 -3.53 -11.71
N LYS A 109 -7.74 -4.61 -12.26
CA LYS A 109 -8.95 -4.47 -13.09
C LYS A 109 -9.99 -3.71 -12.27
N GLU A 110 -10.49 -2.61 -12.84
CA GLU A 110 -11.56 -1.81 -12.26
C GLU A 110 -12.75 -2.71 -11.94
N ARG A 111 -13.48 -2.39 -10.86
CA ARG A 111 -14.73 -3.07 -10.52
C ARG A 111 -15.73 -2.78 -11.65
N GLU A 112 -16.20 -3.83 -12.33
CA GLU A 112 -17.46 -3.78 -13.10
C GLU A 112 -18.65 -3.55 -12.15
#